data_AF-A0A523C3F0-F1
#
_entry.id   AF-A0A523C3F0-F1
#
_cell.length_a   1.000
_cell.length_b   1.000
_cell.length_c   1.000
_cell.angle_alpha   90.00
_cell.angle_beta   90.00
_cell.angle_gamma   90.00
#
_symmetry.space_group_name_H-M   'P 1'
#
loop_
_entity.id
_entity.type
_entity.pdbx_description
1 polymer ?
#
loop_
_entity_poly.entity_id
_entity_poly.type
_entity_poly.pdbx_seq_one_letter_code
_entity_poly.pdbx_strand_id
1 'polypeptide(L)'
;MVHSKYPGVQTSRNKNRGELVHMKRLLTVAVLLAIFAVAFAAVAMAKSDYVSKLPADKQSQGCNACHTNIPELNDAGKAFAANGHVWPQAKSAPKAPAPASSSSQGGKTASNEPKATSTATEPKATSTATVNVKVDVLGKASTVKALKSGGKVLLPVRDVANIFGAKVVGWDNKAKKATVLYNGQELTYPATVVRGVGYTDAAKLAAALGATFNAQTLTLAVSASNAQPQTPKVDTSQVISQQWAKSGHNVKNWGELTQDSPVNRDNCIACHDGQGFANNKTKRADLPEAVRNTPNSIGCDSCHGTRGQEIMKSGATPVLANGYKATESGAGALCITCHNGRKLPDPEKKPAPHRGPQFDILKGIGGARVAGVNYPSSPHGANPDTCVSCHMGPNGGVPNHTFRILDTPAYAEATCGKCHSGLTTINRGALADYDGDKVVEGIQDEVKGLLAVLEEAIKAKEAELGVKGGENHGSLEWKDASGKVVDNVPTELYNAVFNLELVENDGSHGVHNPAYVVTLLQQSYRQLTGRDVPGAVIR
;
A
#
# COMPACT_ATOMS: atom_id res chain seq x y z
N MET A 1 -69.55 57.75 -5.17
CA MET A 1 -70.16 58.19 -6.43
C MET A 1 -69.02 58.42 -7.42
N VAL A 2 -68.86 57.79 -8.58
CA VAL A 2 -69.73 57.03 -9.48
C VAL A 2 -68.84 56.02 -10.26
N HIS A 3 -69.40 54.85 -10.58
CA HIS A 3 -68.84 53.81 -11.46
C HIS A 3 -68.83 54.20 -12.94
N SER A 4 -67.91 53.61 -13.73
CA SER A 4 -68.27 53.10 -15.06
C SER A 4 -67.37 51.94 -15.48
N LYS A 5 -67.98 50.94 -16.13
CA LYS A 5 -67.49 49.63 -16.60
C LYS A 5 -67.02 49.68 -18.05
N TYR A 6 -66.15 48.71 -18.46
CA TYR A 6 -66.25 47.77 -19.62
C TYR A 6 -64.86 47.30 -20.17
N PRO A 7 -64.74 46.19 -20.95
CA PRO A 7 -64.04 44.97 -20.49
C PRO A 7 -62.86 44.47 -21.37
N GLY A 8 -62.10 43.50 -20.83
CA GLY A 8 -61.64 42.28 -21.51
C GLY A 8 -60.60 42.34 -22.63
N VAL A 9 -59.34 41.93 -22.34
CA VAL A 9 -58.50 41.09 -23.22
C VAL A 9 -57.55 40.25 -22.34
N GLN A 10 -57.88 38.99 -22.10
CA GLN A 10 -56.89 37.95 -21.81
C GLN A 10 -56.74 37.08 -23.06
N THR A 11 -55.52 36.94 -23.56
CA THR A 11 -54.90 35.71 -24.12
C THR A 11 -53.78 36.08 -25.12
N SER A 12 -52.53 35.73 -24.77
CA SER A 12 -51.48 35.26 -25.71
C SER A 12 -50.09 35.19 -25.04
N ARG A 13 -49.85 35.92 -23.95
CA ARG A 13 -48.50 36.03 -23.36
C ARG A 13 -47.98 34.78 -22.61
N ASN A 14 -48.84 33.84 -22.25
CA ASN A 14 -48.44 32.66 -21.44
C ASN A 14 -48.07 31.40 -22.26
N LYS A 15 -48.38 31.34 -23.57
CA LYS A 15 -47.98 30.18 -24.40
C LYS A 15 -46.49 30.22 -24.78
N ASN A 16 -45.96 31.40 -25.07
CA ASN A 16 -44.58 31.55 -25.56
C ASN A 16 -43.50 31.41 -24.46
N ARG A 17 -43.85 31.53 -23.17
CA ARG A 17 -42.91 31.31 -22.06
C ARG A 17 -42.68 29.83 -21.75
N GLY A 18 -43.67 28.97 -22.00
CA GLY A 18 -43.55 27.52 -21.79
C GLY A 18 -42.64 26.85 -22.81
N GLU A 19 -42.78 27.22 -24.09
CA GLU A 19 -41.96 26.68 -25.19
C GLU A 19 -40.49 27.10 -25.09
N LEU A 20 -40.21 28.35 -24.70
CA LEU A 20 -38.82 28.83 -24.57
C LEU A 20 -38.06 28.12 -23.44
N VAL A 21 -38.75 27.70 -22.38
CA VAL A 21 -38.16 26.94 -21.27
C VAL A 21 -37.95 25.47 -21.66
N HIS A 22 -38.86 24.89 -22.43
CA HIS A 22 -38.70 23.53 -22.97
C HIS A 22 -37.55 23.45 -23.98
N MET A 23 -37.42 24.44 -24.86
CA MET A 23 -36.36 24.47 -25.87
C MET A 23 -34.98 24.66 -25.23
N LYS A 24 -34.86 25.50 -24.18
CA LYS A 24 -33.62 25.63 -23.40
C LYS A 24 -33.25 24.33 -22.68
N ARG A 25 -34.21 23.62 -22.08
CA ARG A 25 -33.97 22.32 -21.43
C ARG A 25 -33.54 21.24 -22.41
N LEU A 26 -34.16 21.17 -23.59
CA LEU A 26 -33.76 20.26 -24.67
C LEU A 26 -32.34 20.56 -25.18
N LEU A 27 -31.98 21.84 -25.33
CA LEU A 27 -30.62 22.23 -25.71
C LEU A 27 -29.59 21.87 -24.63
N THR A 28 -29.90 22.07 -23.34
CA THR A 28 -29.03 21.70 -22.23
C THR A 28 -28.84 20.19 -22.14
N VAL A 29 -29.90 19.40 -22.37
CA VAL A 29 -29.82 17.92 -22.41
C VAL A 29 -29.02 17.44 -23.63
N ALA A 30 -29.19 18.05 -24.80
CA ALA A 30 -28.42 17.72 -25.99
C ALA A 30 -26.92 18.05 -25.84
N VAL A 31 -26.59 19.19 -25.21
CA VAL A 31 -25.20 19.56 -24.89
C VAL A 31 -24.60 18.64 -23.83
N LEU A 32 -25.37 18.26 -22.80
CA LEU A 32 -24.91 17.28 -21.80
C LEU A 32 -24.71 15.88 -22.41
N LEU A 33 -25.56 15.46 -23.34
CA LEU A 33 -25.40 14.19 -24.08
C LEU A 33 -24.20 14.23 -25.03
N ALA A 34 -23.92 15.37 -25.68
CA ALA A 34 -22.73 15.56 -26.49
C ALA A 34 -21.44 15.57 -25.64
N ILE A 35 -21.47 16.20 -24.46
CA ILE A 35 -20.36 16.17 -23.49
C ILE A 35 -20.16 14.75 -22.94
N PHE A 36 -21.24 14.00 -22.67
CA PHE A 36 -21.16 12.60 -22.26
C PHE A 36 -20.64 11.67 -23.39
N ALA A 37 -21.00 11.93 -24.64
CA ALA A 37 -20.51 11.18 -25.80
C ALA A 37 -19.02 11.44 -26.06
N VAL A 38 -18.53 12.67 -25.81
CA VAL A 38 -17.10 13.01 -25.91
C VAL A 38 -16.31 12.48 -24.69
N ALA A 39 -16.92 12.44 -23.50
CA ALA A 39 -16.30 11.85 -22.31
C ALA A 39 -16.11 10.33 -22.40
N PHE A 40 -16.93 9.61 -23.18
CA PHE A 40 -16.73 8.19 -23.46
C PHE A 40 -15.63 7.91 -24.50
N ALA A 41 -15.26 8.89 -25.32
CA ALA A 41 -14.20 8.73 -26.33
C ALA A 41 -12.78 8.98 -25.78
N ALA A 42 -12.65 9.46 -24.53
CA ALA A 42 -11.37 9.77 -23.90
C ALA A 42 -11.00 8.83 -22.73
N VAL A 43 -11.62 7.64 -22.67
CA VAL A 43 -11.09 6.57 -21.82
C VAL A 43 -9.80 6.08 -22.48
N ALA A 44 -8.68 6.23 -21.79
CA ALA A 44 -7.36 5.80 -22.23
C ALA A 44 -7.43 4.41 -22.89
N MET A 45 -7.36 4.40 -24.23
CA MET A 45 -7.19 3.18 -24.99
C MET A 45 -5.87 2.57 -24.51
N ALA A 46 -5.92 1.34 -23.98
CA ALA A 46 -4.70 0.59 -23.71
C ALA A 46 -3.83 0.60 -24.98
N LYS A 47 -2.51 0.73 -24.84
CA LYS A 47 -1.57 0.65 -25.97
C LYS A 47 -1.95 -0.54 -26.85
N SER A 48 -2.00 -0.36 -28.16
CA SER A 48 -2.32 -1.41 -29.17
C SER A 48 -1.60 -2.73 -28.91
N ASP A 49 -0.38 -2.60 -28.41
CA ASP A 49 0.58 -3.67 -28.13
C ASP A 49 0.10 -4.57 -26.97
N TYR A 50 -0.76 -4.04 -26.09
CA TYR A 50 -1.40 -4.79 -25.01
C TYR A 50 -2.66 -5.51 -25.49
N VAL A 51 -3.46 -4.87 -26.36
CA VAL A 51 -4.69 -5.46 -26.93
C VAL A 51 -4.37 -6.68 -27.80
N SER A 52 -3.27 -6.64 -28.55
CA SER A 52 -2.79 -7.77 -29.37
C SER A 52 -2.39 -9.02 -28.59
N LYS A 53 -2.20 -8.90 -27.27
CA LYS A 53 -1.81 -10.01 -26.38
C LYS A 53 -3.01 -10.66 -25.67
N LEU A 54 -4.22 -10.15 -25.87
CA LEU A 54 -5.44 -10.73 -25.29
C LEU A 54 -5.90 -11.95 -26.10
N PRO A 55 -6.42 -13.00 -25.43
CA PRO A 55 -7.13 -14.09 -26.08
C PRO A 55 -8.27 -13.57 -26.97
N ALA A 56 -8.51 -14.21 -28.12
CA ALA A 56 -9.45 -13.73 -29.13
C ALA A 56 -10.90 -13.54 -28.60
N ASP A 57 -11.30 -14.33 -27.61
CA ASP A 57 -12.61 -14.23 -26.95
C ASP A 57 -12.72 -13.04 -25.96
N LYS A 58 -11.62 -12.33 -25.70
CA LYS A 58 -11.54 -11.19 -24.78
C LYS A 58 -11.29 -9.85 -25.48
N GLN A 59 -10.90 -9.87 -26.75
CA GLN A 59 -10.63 -8.65 -27.52
C GLN A 59 -11.89 -7.81 -27.79
N SER A 60 -13.09 -8.39 -27.69
CA SER A 60 -14.38 -7.72 -27.91
C SER A 60 -15.06 -7.24 -26.63
N GLN A 61 -14.49 -7.48 -25.44
CA GLN A 61 -15.08 -7.05 -24.17
C GLN A 61 -14.63 -5.63 -23.82
N GLY A 62 -15.58 -4.70 -23.69
CA GLY A 62 -15.30 -3.32 -23.28
C GLY A 62 -14.84 -3.24 -21.82
N CYS A 63 -14.13 -2.16 -21.46
CA CYS A 63 -13.49 -1.94 -20.14
C CYS A 63 -14.42 -2.15 -18.94
N ASN A 64 -15.74 -2.01 -19.13
CA ASN A 64 -16.75 -2.23 -18.10
C ASN A 64 -16.90 -3.71 -17.69
N ALA A 65 -16.39 -4.66 -18.46
CA ALA A 65 -16.48 -6.09 -18.11
C ALA A 65 -15.67 -6.48 -16.86
N CYS A 66 -14.71 -5.64 -16.43
CA CYS A 66 -13.84 -5.92 -15.27
C CYS A 66 -14.05 -4.97 -14.07
N HIS A 67 -14.85 -3.92 -14.20
CA HIS A 67 -14.89 -2.82 -13.21
C HIS A 67 -16.26 -2.50 -12.61
N THR A 68 -17.24 -3.40 -12.74
CA THR A 68 -18.52 -3.28 -12.02
C THR A 68 -18.79 -4.57 -11.24
N ASN A 69 -18.48 -4.53 -9.94
CA ASN A 69 -18.46 -5.64 -8.97
C ASN A 69 -17.33 -6.64 -9.21
N ILE A 70 -16.43 -6.80 -8.22
CA ILE A 70 -15.34 -7.79 -8.24
C ILE A 70 -15.97 -9.18 -8.12
N PRO A 71 -16.00 -10.02 -9.18
CA PRO A 71 -16.25 -11.44 -9.01
C PRO A 71 -14.93 -12.09 -8.56
N GLU A 72 -15.01 -13.17 -7.79
CA GLU A 72 -13.83 -14.02 -7.60
C GLU A 72 -13.21 -14.38 -8.96
N LEU A 73 -11.88 -14.45 -8.99
CA LEU A 73 -11.15 -14.84 -10.21
C LEU A 73 -11.68 -16.18 -10.72
N ASN A 74 -12.18 -16.21 -11.96
CA ASN A 74 -12.44 -17.46 -12.65
C ASN A 74 -11.13 -18.20 -12.93
N ASP A 75 -11.20 -19.43 -13.43
CA ASP A 75 -10.00 -20.27 -13.58
C ASP A 75 -8.93 -19.65 -14.49
N ALA A 76 -9.34 -18.85 -15.48
CA ALA A 76 -8.42 -18.10 -16.32
C ALA A 76 -7.72 -16.97 -15.55
N GLY A 77 -8.46 -16.23 -14.71
CA GLY A 77 -7.90 -15.21 -13.82
C GLY A 77 -6.98 -15.78 -12.75
N LYS A 78 -7.32 -16.94 -12.18
CA LYS A 78 -6.46 -17.68 -11.23
C LYS A 78 -5.19 -18.18 -11.92
N ALA A 79 -5.29 -18.69 -13.14
CA ALA A 79 -4.14 -19.14 -13.92
C ALA A 79 -3.22 -17.97 -14.33
N PHE A 80 -3.78 -16.81 -14.70
CA PHE A 80 -3.03 -15.59 -14.97
C PHE A 80 -2.26 -15.09 -13.74
N ALA A 81 -2.92 -15.02 -12.59
CA ALA A 81 -2.29 -14.64 -11.33
C ALA A 81 -1.20 -15.63 -10.91
N ALA A 82 -1.45 -16.94 -11.05
CA ALA A 82 -0.49 -17.99 -10.76
C ALA A 82 0.73 -17.99 -11.71
N ASN A 83 0.58 -17.44 -12.92
CA ASN A 83 1.64 -17.34 -13.92
C ASN A 83 2.35 -15.97 -13.91
N GLY A 84 2.38 -15.30 -12.76
CA GLY A 84 3.09 -14.02 -12.61
C GLY A 84 2.51 -12.89 -13.45
N HIS A 85 1.19 -12.90 -13.69
CA HIS A 85 0.49 -11.92 -14.52
C HIS A 85 0.91 -11.93 -15.99
N VAL A 86 1.29 -13.12 -16.48
CA VAL A 86 1.57 -13.37 -17.89
C VAL A 86 0.48 -14.30 -18.43
N TRP A 87 -0.26 -13.84 -19.45
CA TRP A 87 -1.21 -14.71 -20.13
C TRP A 87 -0.43 -15.81 -20.88
N PRO A 88 -0.75 -17.10 -20.68
CA PRO A 88 -0.13 -18.15 -21.46
C PRO A 88 -0.42 -17.88 -22.94
N GLN A 89 0.59 -18.00 -23.80
CA GLN A 89 0.41 -17.78 -25.24
C GLN A 89 -0.77 -18.63 -25.74
N ALA A 90 -1.69 -17.98 -26.46
CA ALA A 90 -2.85 -18.64 -27.02
C ALA A 90 -2.40 -19.87 -27.82
N LYS A 91 -2.87 -21.06 -27.44
CA LYS A 91 -2.76 -22.22 -28.32
C LYS A 91 -3.42 -21.84 -29.63
N SER A 92 -2.68 -21.97 -30.73
CA SER A 92 -3.20 -21.74 -32.07
C SER A 92 -4.52 -22.50 -32.25
N ALA A 93 -5.51 -21.83 -32.84
CA ALA A 93 -6.79 -22.43 -33.15
C ALA A 93 -6.58 -23.74 -33.93
N PRO A 94 -7.34 -24.82 -33.64
CA PRO A 94 -7.26 -26.05 -34.41
C PRO A 94 -7.51 -25.74 -35.89
N LYS A 95 -6.56 -26.13 -36.74
CA LYS A 95 -6.70 -26.01 -38.19
C LYS A 95 -7.89 -26.87 -38.64
N ALA A 96 -8.79 -26.28 -39.42
CA ALA A 96 -9.92 -27.01 -40.01
C ALA A 96 -9.42 -28.23 -40.82
N PRO A 97 -10.08 -29.39 -40.74
CA PRO A 97 -9.65 -30.59 -41.44
C PRO A 97 -9.99 -30.49 -42.93
N ALA A 98 -8.99 -30.73 -43.78
CA ALA A 98 -9.16 -31.07 -45.20
C ALA A 98 -8.82 -32.57 -45.40
N PRO A 99 -9.35 -33.21 -46.45
CA PRO A 99 -9.91 -34.56 -46.38
C PRO A 99 -8.90 -35.71 -46.55
N ALA A 100 -9.40 -36.89 -46.19
CA ALA A 100 -8.70 -38.17 -46.09
C ALA A 100 -8.01 -38.67 -47.37
N SER A 101 -6.85 -39.31 -47.18
CA SER A 101 -6.33 -40.43 -48.00
C SER A 101 -5.37 -41.23 -47.09
N SER A 102 -5.77 -42.43 -46.66
CA SER A 102 -5.52 -43.76 -47.26
C SER A 102 -4.21 -44.42 -46.79
N SER A 103 -4.37 -45.40 -45.90
CA SER A 103 -3.75 -46.74 -45.90
C SER A 103 -2.24 -46.92 -46.02
N SER A 104 -1.64 -47.55 -45.00
CA SER A 104 -1.02 -48.90 -45.01
C SER A 104 0.01 -48.99 -43.86
N GLN A 105 -0.19 -49.82 -42.84
CA GLN A 105 0.11 -51.26 -42.71
C GLN A 105 1.58 -51.68 -42.91
N GLY A 106 2.07 -52.44 -41.93
CA GLY A 106 3.28 -53.29 -41.99
C GLY A 106 4.45 -52.69 -41.23
N GLY A 107 5.16 -53.38 -40.35
CA GLY A 107 5.24 -54.81 -40.08
C GLY A 107 6.58 -55.05 -39.37
N LYS A 108 6.56 -55.93 -38.38
CA LYS A 108 7.68 -56.35 -37.52
C LYS A 108 8.91 -56.79 -38.33
N THR A 109 10.10 -56.71 -37.72
CA THR A 109 11.02 -57.86 -37.64
C THR A 109 12.03 -57.68 -36.52
N ALA A 110 12.13 -58.72 -35.70
CA ALA A 110 13.17 -58.94 -34.71
C ALA A 110 14.36 -59.67 -35.37
N SER A 111 15.55 -59.49 -34.83
CA SER A 111 16.64 -60.47 -34.98
C SER A 111 17.39 -60.60 -33.65
N ASN A 112 17.63 -61.86 -33.28
CA ASN A 112 18.18 -62.37 -32.03
C ASN A 112 19.71 -62.58 -32.15
N GLU A 113 20.41 -62.19 -31.07
CA GLU A 113 21.54 -62.88 -30.36
C GLU A 113 22.87 -63.25 -31.09
N PRO A 114 24.02 -63.45 -30.37
CA PRO A 114 24.14 -63.93 -28.99
C PRO A 114 25.15 -63.26 -28.02
N LYS A 115 24.91 -63.56 -26.75
CA LYS A 115 25.70 -63.40 -25.52
C LYS A 115 27.21 -63.64 -25.65
N ALA A 116 27.96 -62.81 -24.91
CA ALA A 116 29.16 -63.23 -24.19
C ALA A 116 29.07 -62.78 -22.72
N THR A 117 29.16 -63.77 -21.84
CA THR A 117 29.09 -63.71 -20.37
C THR A 117 30.47 -63.39 -19.80
N SER A 118 30.57 -62.43 -18.88
CA SER A 118 31.56 -62.52 -17.79
C SER A 118 31.05 -61.80 -16.54
N THR A 119 30.94 -62.62 -15.50
CA THR A 119 30.54 -62.38 -14.12
C THR A 119 31.20 -61.20 -13.42
N ALA A 120 30.39 -60.36 -12.76
CA ALA A 120 30.78 -59.67 -11.53
C ALA A 120 29.56 -59.55 -10.62
N THR A 121 29.75 -60.03 -9.40
CA THR A 121 28.79 -60.27 -8.33
C THR A 121 27.97 -59.03 -7.97
N GLU A 122 26.64 -59.13 -8.09
CA GLU A 122 25.69 -58.12 -7.60
C GLU A 122 25.64 -58.17 -6.06
N PRO A 123 25.82 -57.04 -5.35
CA PRO A 123 25.72 -57.03 -3.90
C PRO A 123 24.27 -57.23 -3.47
N LYS A 124 24.05 -58.24 -2.61
CA LYS A 124 22.81 -58.54 -1.87
C LYS A 124 21.94 -57.30 -1.66
N ALA A 125 20.74 -57.32 -2.24
CA ALA A 125 19.68 -56.37 -1.94
C ALA A 125 19.46 -56.32 -0.42
N THR A 126 19.83 -55.20 0.20
CA THR A 126 19.51 -54.89 1.59
C THR A 126 17.98 -54.89 1.73
N SER A 127 17.42 -55.88 2.42
CA SER A 127 15.99 -55.98 2.70
C SER A 127 15.53 -54.69 3.39
N THR A 128 14.70 -53.90 2.71
CA THR A 128 14.11 -52.69 3.29
C THR A 128 12.82 -53.08 3.98
N ALA A 129 12.80 -53.05 5.31
CA ALA A 129 11.64 -53.41 6.11
C ALA A 129 10.95 -52.14 6.66
N THR A 130 9.62 -52.10 6.66
CA THR A 130 8.86 -51.01 7.27
C THR A 130 8.83 -51.19 8.79
N VAL A 131 9.12 -50.13 9.54
CA VAL A 131 9.08 -50.13 11.01
C VAL A 131 8.30 -48.94 11.53
N ASN A 132 7.66 -49.07 12.70
CA ASN A 132 7.00 -47.95 13.37
C ASN A 132 8.00 -47.27 14.30
N VAL A 133 8.20 -45.97 14.12
CA VAL A 133 9.04 -45.14 14.98
C VAL A 133 8.13 -44.24 15.82
N LYS A 134 8.31 -44.28 17.14
CA LYS A 134 7.68 -43.35 18.06
C LYS A 134 8.40 -42.00 17.97
N VAL A 135 7.65 -40.94 17.71
CA VAL A 135 8.15 -39.56 17.66
C VAL A 135 7.52 -38.81 18.84
N ASP A 136 8.32 -38.47 19.83
CA ASP A 136 7.90 -37.75 21.03
C ASP A 136 8.40 -36.31 20.98
N VAL A 137 7.48 -35.36 20.86
CA VAL A 137 7.78 -33.94 20.86
C VAL A 137 7.17 -33.33 22.12
N LEU A 138 8.03 -32.98 23.08
CA LEU A 138 7.63 -32.30 24.32
C LEU A 138 6.50 -33.04 25.08
N GLY A 139 6.55 -34.38 25.14
CA GLY A 139 5.59 -35.22 25.85
C GLY A 139 4.36 -35.61 25.03
N LYS A 140 4.28 -35.21 23.74
CA LYS A 140 3.25 -35.66 22.80
C LYS A 140 3.83 -36.72 21.87
N ALA A 141 3.46 -37.98 22.12
CA ALA A 141 3.88 -39.11 21.31
C ALA A 141 3.01 -39.29 20.07
N SER A 142 3.65 -39.39 18.91
CA SER A 142 3.08 -39.78 17.62
C SER A 142 3.83 -40.99 17.06
N THR A 143 3.28 -41.66 16.04
CA THR A 143 3.94 -42.79 15.37
C THR A 143 4.08 -42.52 13.88
N VAL A 144 5.26 -42.79 13.34
CA VAL A 144 5.57 -42.65 11.91
C VAL A 144 6.02 -43.99 11.33
N LYS A 145 5.54 -44.30 10.12
CA LYS A 145 6.01 -45.45 9.35
C LYS A 145 7.34 -45.12 8.69
N ALA A 146 8.42 -45.69 9.19
CA ALA A 146 9.78 -45.50 8.73
C ALA A 146 10.27 -46.71 7.91
N LEU A 147 11.40 -46.55 7.22
CA LEU A 147 12.08 -47.64 6.53
C LEU A 147 13.36 -48.02 7.27
N LYS A 148 13.59 -49.31 7.50
CA LYS A 148 14.85 -49.83 8.01
C LYS A 148 15.65 -50.42 6.85
N SER A 149 16.82 -49.87 6.56
CA SER A 149 17.68 -50.30 5.46
C SER A 149 19.15 -50.10 5.81
N GLY A 150 19.98 -51.13 5.62
CA GLY A 150 21.42 -51.08 5.89
C GLY A 150 21.79 -50.65 7.33
N GLY A 151 21.01 -51.08 8.33
CA GLY A 151 21.21 -50.71 9.74
C GLY A 151 20.70 -49.32 10.12
N LYS A 152 20.22 -48.53 9.16
CA LYS A 152 19.67 -47.18 9.38
C LYS A 152 18.15 -47.20 9.45
N VAL A 153 17.60 -46.25 10.19
CA VAL A 153 16.17 -45.96 10.23
C VAL A 153 15.94 -44.66 9.48
N LEU A 154 15.17 -44.74 8.41
CA LEU A 154 14.88 -43.66 7.49
C LEU A 154 13.46 -43.15 7.75
N LEU A 155 13.36 -41.90 8.19
CA LEU A 155 12.11 -41.22 8.52
C LEU A 155 11.58 -40.40 7.34
N PRO A 156 10.28 -40.49 7.01
CA PRO A 156 9.67 -39.65 6.00
C PRO A 156 9.68 -38.19 6.44
N VAL A 157 10.34 -37.34 5.65
CA VAL A 157 10.64 -35.94 5.99
C VAL A 157 9.37 -35.13 6.24
N ARG A 158 8.33 -35.34 5.43
CA ARG A 158 7.06 -34.60 5.55
C ARG A 158 6.27 -34.98 6.79
N ASP A 159 6.18 -36.28 7.09
CA ASP A 159 5.37 -36.75 8.24
C ASP A 159 6.01 -36.30 9.55
N VAL A 160 7.35 -36.36 9.63
CA VAL A 160 8.07 -35.84 10.79
C VAL A 160 7.94 -34.31 10.86
N ALA A 161 8.11 -33.59 9.75
CA ALA A 161 7.91 -32.12 9.76
C ALA A 161 6.52 -31.74 10.27
N ASN A 162 5.47 -32.44 9.84
CA ASN A 162 4.10 -32.21 10.29
C ASN A 162 3.93 -32.46 11.80
N ILE A 163 4.51 -33.53 12.35
CA ILE A 163 4.46 -33.82 13.80
C ILE A 163 5.18 -32.74 14.61
N PHE A 164 6.24 -32.16 14.05
CA PHE A 164 6.98 -31.06 14.67
C PHE A 164 6.32 -29.69 14.43
N GLY A 165 5.25 -29.58 13.64
CA GLY A 165 4.70 -28.28 13.24
C GLY A 165 5.63 -27.46 12.33
N ALA A 166 6.58 -28.13 11.66
CA ALA A 166 7.49 -27.55 10.69
C ALA A 166 6.91 -27.62 9.27
N LYS A 167 7.42 -26.78 8.36
CA LYS A 167 7.04 -26.79 6.94
C LYS A 167 8.25 -27.16 6.07
N VAL A 168 8.12 -28.12 5.16
CA VAL A 168 9.15 -28.36 4.14
C VAL A 168 9.13 -27.20 3.14
N VAL A 169 10.23 -26.46 3.02
CA VAL A 169 10.34 -25.24 2.19
C VAL A 169 11.29 -25.41 1.01
N GLY A 170 12.17 -26.42 1.04
CA GLY A 170 13.10 -26.68 -0.05
C GLY A 170 13.45 -28.16 -0.19
N TRP A 171 13.72 -28.58 -1.41
CA TRP A 171 14.20 -29.93 -1.74
C TRP A 171 15.24 -29.87 -2.84
N ASP A 172 16.45 -30.37 -2.58
CA ASP A 172 17.53 -30.47 -3.55
C ASP A 172 17.85 -31.95 -3.83
N ASN A 173 17.40 -32.42 -5.00
CA ASN A 173 17.65 -33.79 -5.46
C ASN A 173 19.11 -34.06 -5.78
N LYS A 174 19.85 -33.06 -6.26
CA LYS A 174 21.26 -33.20 -6.68
C LYS A 174 22.17 -33.25 -5.46
N ALA A 175 21.95 -32.36 -4.49
CA ALA A 175 22.69 -32.34 -3.24
C ALA A 175 22.17 -33.36 -2.20
N LYS A 176 21.04 -34.02 -2.47
CA LYS A 176 20.37 -34.96 -1.56
C LYS A 176 20.09 -34.31 -0.20
N LYS A 177 19.39 -33.18 -0.23
CA LYS A 177 19.06 -32.37 0.95
C LYS A 177 17.59 -31.98 0.96
N ALA A 178 17.04 -31.86 2.16
CA ALA A 178 15.74 -31.24 2.41
C ALA A 178 15.95 -30.03 3.32
N THR A 179 15.18 -28.97 3.05
CA THR A 179 15.15 -27.76 3.87
C THR A 179 13.75 -27.64 4.49
N VAL A 180 13.71 -27.52 5.81
CA VAL A 180 12.47 -27.35 6.57
C VAL A 180 12.53 -26.07 7.40
N LEU A 181 11.44 -25.32 7.37
CA LEU A 181 11.22 -24.18 8.25
C LEU A 181 10.61 -24.69 9.55
N TYR A 182 11.38 -24.64 10.63
CA TYR A 182 10.94 -25.00 11.97
C TYR A 182 11.21 -23.84 12.92
N ASN A 183 10.19 -23.37 13.63
CA ASN A 183 10.27 -22.21 14.53
C ASN A 183 10.93 -20.97 13.90
N GLY A 184 10.66 -20.69 12.62
CA GLY A 184 11.21 -19.53 11.91
C GLY A 184 12.65 -19.68 11.42
N GLN A 185 13.29 -20.83 11.61
CA GLN A 185 14.63 -21.13 11.09
C GLN A 185 14.60 -22.18 9.97
N GLU A 186 15.39 -21.97 8.94
CA GLU A 186 15.60 -22.96 7.88
C GLU A 186 16.66 -23.97 8.30
N LEU A 187 16.24 -25.22 8.49
CA LEU A 187 17.11 -26.36 8.79
C LEU A 187 17.29 -27.19 7.52
N THR A 188 18.54 -27.30 7.06
CA THR A 188 18.88 -28.13 5.90
C THR A 188 19.64 -29.37 6.33
N TYR A 189 19.12 -30.56 6.01
CA TYR A 189 19.75 -31.83 6.37
C TYR A 189 19.73 -32.85 5.20
N PRO A 190 20.62 -33.86 5.24
CA PRO A 190 20.67 -34.88 4.19
C PRO A 190 19.35 -35.64 4.07
N ALA A 191 18.82 -35.76 2.86
CA ALA A 191 17.59 -36.48 2.57
C ALA A 191 17.66 -37.15 1.19
N THR A 192 16.98 -38.29 1.04
CA THR A 192 16.96 -39.08 -0.19
C THR A 192 15.54 -39.48 -0.55
N VAL A 193 15.21 -39.47 -1.84
CA VAL A 193 13.91 -39.98 -2.31
C VAL A 193 13.98 -41.49 -2.45
N VAL A 194 13.05 -42.20 -1.80
CA VAL A 194 12.82 -43.63 -2.00
C VAL A 194 11.36 -43.81 -2.41
N ARG A 195 11.12 -44.37 -3.61
CA ARG A 195 9.77 -44.60 -4.15
C ARG A 195 8.87 -43.36 -4.12
N GLY A 196 9.41 -42.19 -4.46
CA GLY A 196 8.68 -40.92 -4.52
C GLY A 196 8.46 -40.22 -3.16
N VAL A 197 8.91 -40.82 -2.05
CA VAL A 197 8.84 -40.22 -0.71
C VAL A 197 10.24 -39.80 -0.27
N GLY A 198 10.36 -38.58 0.24
CA GLY A 198 11.61 -38.07 0.80
C GLY A 198 11.86 -38.61 2.21
N TYR A 199 13.01 -39.24 2.42
CA TYR A 199 13.44 -39.80 3.69
C TYR A 199 14.74 -39.18 4.19
N THR A 200 14.89 -39.08 5.51
CA THR A 200 16.13 -38.69 6.19
C THR A 200 16.53 -39.74 7.22
N ASP A 201 17.81 -39.84 7.53
CA ASP A 201 18.31 -40.74 8.58
C ASP A 201 17.89 -40.22 9.96
N ALA A 202 17.27 -41.08 10.78
CA ALA A 202 16.72 -40.71 12.07
C ALA A 202 17.76 -40.17 13.05
N ALA A 203 18.99 -40.71 13.05
CA ALA A 203 20.06 -40.25 13.91
C ALA A 203 20.61 -38.89 13.44
N LYS A 204 20.72 -38.69 12.12
CA LYS A 204 21.13 -37.39 11.56
C LYS A 204 20.09 -36.30 11.78
N LEU A 205 18.81 -36.65 11.62
CA LEU A 205 17.71 -35.74 11.91
C LEU A 205 17.69 -35.38 13.40
N ALA A 206 17.90 -36.37 14.29
CA ALA A 206 17.98 -36.12 15.72
C ALA A 206 19.11 -35.13 16.05
N ALA A 207 20.31 -35.34 15.50
CA ALA A 207 21.43 -34.42 15.66
C ALA A 207 21.13 -33.00 15.14
N ALA A 208 20.47 -32.89 13.98
CA ALA A 208 20.10 -31.59 13.40
C ALA A 208 19.02 -30.84 14.21
N LEU A 209 18.19 -31.57 14.96
CA LEU A 209 17.09 -31.02 15.77
C LEU A 209 17.44 -30.89 17.26
N GLY A 210 18.66 -31.25 17.68
CA GLY A 210 19.01 -31.36 19.11
C GLY A 210 18.26 -32.48 19.84
N ALA A 211 17.61 -33.39 19.12
CA ALA A 211 16.85 -34.50 19.66
C ALA A 211 17.73 -35.73 19.92
N THR A 212 17.16 -36.75 20.57
CA THR A 212 17.79 -38.06 20.76
C THR A 212 17.04 -39.12 19.97
N PHE A 213 17.77 -40.01 19.29
CA PHE A 213 17.18 -41.18 18.64
C PHE A 213 17.72 -42.46 19.27
N ASN A 214 16.82 -43.26 19.85
CA ASN A 214 17.14 -44.57 20.39
C ASN A 214 16.79 -45.64 19.34
N ALA A 215 17.82 -46.29 18.80
CA ALA A 215 17.68 -47.28 17.75
C ALA A 215 17.11 -48.62 18.24
N GLN A 216 17.22 -48.92 19.54
CA GLN A 216 16.69 -50.13 20.17
C GLN A 216 15.18 -50.00 20.41
N THR A 217 14.73 -48.85 20.90
CA THR A 217 13.31 -48.58 21.18
C THR A 217 12.58 -47.89 20.02
N LEU A 218 13.27 -47.63 18.90
CA LEU A 218 12.77 -46.88 17.75
C LEU A 218 12.03 -45.61 18.17
N THR A 219 12.67 -44.83 19.03
CA THR A 219 12.08 -43.62 19.60
C THR A 219 12.94 -42.41 19.26
N LEU A 220 12.35 -41.44 18.56
CA LEU A 220 12.90 -40.09 18.38
C LEU A 220 12.26 -39.18 19.43
N ALA A 221 13.04 -38.68 20.39
CA ALA A 221 12.55 -37.86 21.49
C ALA A 221 13.28 -36.52 21.56
N VAL A 222 12.52 -35.43 21.60
CA VAL A 222 13.02 -34.08 21.86
C VAL A 222 12.81 -33.78 23.34
N SER A 223 13.88 -33.76 24.14
CA SER A 223 13.81 -33.37 25.54
C SER A 223 13.70 -31.84 25.67
N ALA A 224 12.97 -31.37 26.70
CA ALA A 224 12.80 -29.95 26.98
C ALA A 224 14.14 -29.20 27.24
N SER A 225 15.20 -29.93 27.60
CA SER A 225 16.55 -29.39 27.81
C SER A 225 17.33 -29.10 26.53
N ASN A 226 16.91 -29.70 25.39
CA ASN A 226 17.62 -29.59 24.11
C ASN A 226 16.73 -29.04 22.99
N ALA A 227 15.47 -28.69 23.30
CA ALA A 227 14.77 -27.70 22.51
C ALA A 227 15.60 -26.41 22.59
N GLN A 228 16.22 -26.01 21.48
CA GLN A 228 16.77 -24.67 21.31
C GLN A 228 15.82 -23.69 21.98
N PRO A 229 16.30 -22.74 22.82
CA PRO A 229 15.43 -21.87 23.60
C PRO A 229 14.32 -21.38 22.69
N GLN A 230 13.07 -21.71 23.05
CA GLN A 230 11.93 -21.15 22.32
C GLN A 230 12.24 -19.66 22.23
N THR A 231 12.37 -19.13 21.02
CA THR A 231 12.35 -17.69 20.80
C THR A 231 11.24 -17.20 21.70
N PRO A 232 11.53 -16.37 22.72
CA PRO A 232 10.53 -15.98 23.71
C PRO A 232 9.28 -15.66 22.94
N LYS A 233 8.17 -16.33 23.24
CA LYS A 233 6.89 -16.08 22.55
C LYS A 233 6.70 -14.58 22.65
N VAL A 234 6.97 -13.87 21.56
CA VAL A 234 7.03 -12.42 21.57
C VAL A 234 5.64 -12.01 21.98
N ASP A 235 5.50 -11.39 23.15
CA ASP A 235 4.23 -10.84 23.54
C ASP A 235 3.93 -9.72 22.56
N THR A 236 3.15 -10.05 21.53
CA THR A 236 2.83 -9.14 20.44
C THR A 236 2.13 -7.90 20.97
N SER A 237 1.35 -8.03 22.06
CA SER A 237 0.73 -6.90 22.75
C SER A 237 1.77 -5.98 23.38
N GLN A 238 2.79 -6.57 24.03
CA GLN A 238 3.91 -5.81 24.58
C GLN A 238 4.69 -5.09 23.47
N VAL A 239 5.00 -5.76 22.36
CA VAL A 239 5.72 -5.14 21.22
C VAL A 239 4.89 -4.00 20.62
N ILE A 240 3.60 -4.21 20.38
CA ILE A 240 2.68 -3.17 19.87
C ILE A 240 2.65 -1.98 20.82
N SER A 241 2.52 -2.23 22.13
CA SER A 241 2.46 -1.18 23.15
C SER A 241 3.76 -0.39 23.22
N GLN A 242 4.91 -1.05 23.14
CA GLN A 242 6.23 -0.41 23.10
C GLN A 242 6.47 0.40 21.81
N GLN A 243 5.98 -0.08 20.67
CA GLN A 243 6.02 0.66 19.41
C GLN A 243 5.14 1.91 19.47
N TRP A 244 3.89 1.77 19.93
CA TRP A 244 2.96 2.89 20.09
C TRP A 244 3.48 3.93 21.09
N ALA A 245 4.07 3.50 22.20
CA ALA A 245 4.59 4.39 23.23
C ALA A 245 5.66 5.37 22.71
N LYS A 246 6.37 5.01 21.63
CA LYS A 246 7.39 5.84 20.95
C LYS A 246 6.81 6.73 19.84
N SER A 247 5.53 6.59 19.51
CA SER A 247 4.89 7.31 18.41
C SER A 247 4.47 8.73 18.80
N GLY A 248 4.23 9.59 17.80
CA GLY A 248 3.64 10.91 18.01
C GLY A 248 2.17 10.87 18.45
N HIS A 249 1.50 9.72 18.42
CA HIS A 249 0.15 9.57 18.96
C HIS A 249 0.13 9.52 20.50
N ASN A 250 1.27 9.26 21.12
CA ASN A 250 1.44 9.39 22.56
C ASN A 250 1.79 10.83 22.93
N VAL A 251 0.86 11.55 23.56
CA VAL A 251 1.01 12.98 23.92
C VAL A 251 2.21 13.23 24.84
N LYS A 252 2.65 12.20 25.58
CA LYS A 252 3.86 12.26 26.42
C LYS A 252 5.14 12.54 25.63
N ASN A 253 5.13 12.30 24.31
CA ASN A 253 6.27 12.55 23.43
C ASN A 253 6.29 13.97 22.85
N TRP A 254 5.32 14.84 23.19
CA TRP A 254 5.23 16.20 22.63
C TRP A 254 6.05 17.25 23.39
N GLY A 255 6.72 16.84 24.47
CA GLY A 255 7.42 17.77 25.36
C GLY A 255 6.48 18.44 26.35
N GLU A 256 6.81 19.68 26.75
CA GLU A 256 5.98 20.47 27.67
C GLU A 256 4.67 20.88 26.99
N LEU A 257 3.55 20.56 27.63
CA LEU A 257 2.22 20.96 27.16
C LEU A 257 1.85 22.32 27.75
N THR A 258 1.51 23.26 26.87
CA THR A 258 1.01 24.59 27.24
C THR A 258 -0.49 24.70 26.99
N GLN A 259 -1.11 25.80 27.41
CA GLN A 259 -2.52 26.07 27.09
C GLN A 259 -2.76 26.17 25.58
N ASP A 260 -1.75 26.59 24.81
CA ASP A 260 -1.83 26.71 23.35
C ASP A 260 -1.60 25.39 22.61
N SER A 261 -1.20 24.33 23.33
CA SER A 261 -1.05 22.99 22.74
C SER A 261 -2.38 22.48 22.18
N PRO A 262 -2.41 21.85 20.99
CA PRO A 262 -3.64 21.38 20.36
C PRO A 262 -4.51 20.47 21.22
N VAL A 263 -3.92 19.67 22.12
CA VAL A 263 -4.65 18.77 23.04
C VAL A 263 -5.46 19.52 24.11
N ASN A 264 -5.19 20.80 24.32
CA ASN A 264 -5.91 21.66 25.27
C ASN A 264 -6.93 22.59 24.59
N ARG A 265 -6.97 22.62 23.25
CA ARG A 265 -7.77 23.59 22.49
C ARG A 265 -9.02 22.96 21.90
N ASP A 266 -10.14 23.66 22.07
CA ASP A 266 -11.39 23.32 21.39
C ASP A 266 -11.18 23.28 19.86
N ASN A 267 -11.96 22.42 19.20
CA ASN A 267 -11.85 21.95 17.81
C ASN A 267 -10.57 21.16 17.49
N CYS A 268 -9.48 21.34 18.23
CA CYS A 268 -8.23 20.59 18.05
C CYS A 268 -8.29 19.22 18.72
N ILE A 269 -8.98 19.10 19.86
CA ILE A 269 -9.15 17.83 20.57
C ILE A 269 -9.85 16.73 19.75
N ALA A 270 -10.54 17.08 18.67
CA ALA A 270 -11.14 16.10 17.76
C ALA A 270 -10.11 15.16 17.11
N CYS A 271 -8.84 15.60 17.04
CA CYS A 271 -7.74 14.84 16.43
C CYS A 271 -6.51 14.73 17.35
N HIS A 272 -6.40 15.62 18.35
CA HIS A 272 -5.25 15.69 19.25
C HIS A 272 -5.54 15.18 20.67
N ASP A 273 -6.75 14.71 20.95
CA ASP A 273 -7.11 14.05 22.21
C ASP A 273 -7.85 12.73 21.94
N GLY A 274 -7.38 11.62 22.49
CA GLY A 274 -7.95 10.30 22.22
C GLY A 274 -9.39 10.14 22.69
N GLN A 275 -9.76 10.79 23.79
CA GLN A 275 -11.12 10.79 24.32
C GLN A 275 -12.01 11.77 23.57
N GLY A 276 -11.46 12.92 23.17
CA GLY A 276 -12.07 13.85 22.19
C GLY A 276 -12.52 13.10 20.94
N PHE A 277 -11.58 12.39 20.31
CA PHE A 277 -11.87 11.58 19.13
C PHE A 277 -12.90 10.48 19.41
N ALA A 278 -12.65 9.61 20.40
CA ALA A 278 -13.49 8.43 20.67
C ALA A 278 -14.95 8.80 20.96
N ASN A 279 -15.18 9.92 21.66
CA ASN A 279 -16.51 10.42 22.00
C ASN A 279 -17.10 11.37 20.94
N ASN A 280 -16.41 11.60 19.82
CA ASN A 280 -16.82 12.54 18.77
C ASN A 280 -17.09 13.96 19.31
N LYS A 281 -16.18 14.46 20.17
CA LYS A 281 -16.30 15.78 20.80
C LYS A 281 -15.21 16.71 20.29
N THR A 282 -15.60 17.95 20.07
CA THR A 282 -14.69 19.04 19.67
C THR A 282 -14.46 20.03 20.81
N LYS A 283 -15.24 20.01 21.89
CA LYS A 283 -15.05 20.88 23.04
C LYS A 283 -14.68 20.08 24.28
N ARG A 284 -13.70 20.56 25.05
CA ARG A 284 -13.31 19.87 26.30
C ARG A 284 -14.49 19.78 27.27
N ALA A 285 -15.26 20.85 27.40
CA ALA A 285 -16.44 20.91 28.28
C ALA A 285 -17.48 19.79 28.01
N ASP A 286 -17.51 19.22 26.80
CA ASP A 286 -18.47 18.17 26.43
C ASP A 286 -17.94 16.75 26.70
N LEU A 287 -16.70 16.61 27.17
CA LEU A 287 -16.11 15.32 27.56
C LEU A 287 -16.61 14.85 28.92
N PRO A 288 -16.60 13.53 29.19
CA PRO A 288 -16.86 13.00 30.52
C PRO A 288 -15.93 13.63 31.56
N GLU A 289 -16.47 13.92 32.74
CA GLU A 289 -15.76 14.65 33.80
C GLU A 289 -14.41 14.02 34.15
N ALA A 290 -14.35 12.69 34.20
CA ALA A 290 -13.14 11.92 34.51
C ALA A 290 -11.95 12.16 33.56
N VAL A 291 -12.21 12.59 32.32
CA VAL A 291 -11.18 12.79 31.28
C VAL A 291 -11.12 14.22 30.74
N ARG A 292 -12.10 15.07 31.10
CA ARG A 292 -12.28 16.43 30.58
C ARG A 292 -11.12 17.37 30.83
N ASN A 293 -10.35 17.19 31.90
CA ASN A 293 -9.26 18.09 32.30
C ASN A 293 -7.86 17.47 32.07
N THR A 294 -7.80 16.29 31.45
CA THR A 294 -6.55 15.58 31.22
C THR A 294 -6.28 15.51 29.72
N PRO A 295 -5.07 15.83 29.25
CA PRO A 295 -4.63 15.51 27.88
C PRO A 295 -4.56 13.99 27.67
N ASN A 296 -5.31 13.47 26.71
CA ASN A 296 -5.32 12.04 26.40
C ASN A 296 -4.58 11.76 25.10
N SER A 297 -3.61 10.86 25.13
CA SER A 297 -2.99 10.33 23.92
C SER A 297 -4.04 9.75 22.96
N ILE A 298 -3.73 9.73 21.66
CA ILE A 298 -4.45 8.91 20.68
C ILE A 298 -4.12 7.45 20.96
N GLY A 299 -4.88 6.86 21.88
CA GLY A 299 -4.64 5.56 22.50
C GLY A 299 -5.19 4.40 21.68
N CYS A 300 -5.06 3.20 22.25
CA CYS A 300 -5.54 1.97 21.63
C CYS A 300 -7.05 2.05 21.32
N ASP A 301 -7.83 2.65 22.22
CA ASP A 301 -9.28 2.84 22.10
C ASP A 301 -9.68 3.86 21.02
N SER A 302 -8.83 4.84 20.71
CA SER A 302 -9.10 5.77 19.60
C SER A 302 -9.20 5.03 18.26
N CYS A 303 -8.38 3.99 18.05
CA CYS A 303 -8.38 3.20 16.83
C CYS A 303 -9.24 1.93 16.94
N HIS A 304 -9.11 1.19 18.05
CA HIS A 304 -9.74 -0.12 18.24
C HIS A 304 -11.07 -0.05 19.01
N GLY A 305 -11.44 1.11 19.54
CA GLY A 305 -12.78 1.35 20.09
C GLY A 305 -13.84 1.48 19.00
N THR A 306 -15.10 1.57 19.41
CA THR A 306 -16.27 1.51 18.53
C THR A 306 -16.19 2.46 17.34
N ARG A 307 -15.93 3.76 17.59
CA ARG A 307 -15.87 4.77 16.53
C ARG A 307 -14.73 4.52 15.54
N GLY A 308 -13.53 4.21 16.03
CA GLY A 308 -12.38 3.93 15.17
C GLY A 308 -12.64 2.73 14.26
N GLN A 309 -13.20 1.67 14.83
CA GLN A 309 -13.60 0.46 14.09
C GLN A 309 -14.70 0.73 13.06
N GLU A 310 -15.70 1.56 13.38
CA GLU A 310 -16.74 1.96 12.43
C GLU A 310 -16.16 2.69 11.22
N ILE A 311 -15.27 3.66 11.44
CA ILE A 311 -14.62 4.41 10.36
C ILE A 311 -13.76 3.47 9.50
N MET A 312 -12.92 2.63 10.12
CA MET A 312 -12.07 1.67 9.39
C MET A 312 -12.91 0.72 8.54
N LYS A 313 -13.99 0.16 9.09
CA LYS A 313 -14.89 -0.76 8.37
C LYS A 313 -15.64 -0.06 7.25
N SER A 314 -16.01 1.21 7.42
CA SER A 314 -16.71 1.96 6.38
C SER A 314 -15.81 2.30 5.18
N GLY A 315 -14.49 2.36 5.40
CA GLY A 315 -13.54 2.81 4.38
C GLY A 315 -13.71 4.27 3.96
N ALA A 316 -14.46 5.07 4.72
CA ALA A 316 -14.77 6.46 4.40
C ALA A 316 -14.68 7.37 5.62
N THR A 317 -14.36 8.64 5.38
CA THR A 317 -14.35 9.67 6.43
C THR A 317 -15.71 10.37 6.52
N PRO A 318 -15.99 11.06 7.64
CA PRO A 318 -16.87 12.22 7.61
C PRO A 318 -16.41 13.26 6.58
N VAL A 319 -17.25 14.24 6.28
CA VAL A 319 -16.78 15.43 5.53
C VAL A 319 -15.72 16.12 6.38
N LEU A 320 -14.53 16.26 5.80
CA LEU A 320 -13.35 16.86 6.42
C LEU A 320 -13.50 18.39 6.47
N ALA A 321 -12.66 19.04 7.27
CA ALA A 321 -12.76 20.49 7.49
C ALA A 321 -12.49 21.32 6.23
N ASN A 322 -11.68 20.82 5.30
CA ASN A 322 -11.46 21.41 3.98
C ASN A 322 -12.59 21.13 2.97
N GLY A 323 -13.66 20.45 3.37
CA GLY A 323 -14.83 20.14 2.53
C GLY A 323 -14.71 18.84 1.72
N TYR A 324 -13.55 18.19 1.72
CA TYR A 324 -13.37 16.90 1.05
C TYR A 324 -13.94 15.75 1.86
N LYS A 325 -14.19 14.63 1.19
CA LYS A 325 -14.56 13.37 1.83
C LYS A 325 -13.72 12.25 1.21
N ALA A 326 -13.01 11.52 2.04
CA ALA A 326 -12.31 10.33 1.58
C ALA A 326 -13.31 9.16 1.50
N THR A 327 -13.32 8.49 0.36
CA THR A 327 -14.04 7.24 0.13
C THR A 327 -13.05 6.17 -0.31
N GLU A 328 -13.45 4.90 -0.21
CA GLU A 328 -12.64 3.77 -0.71
C GLU A 328 -11.21 3.75 -0.15
N SER A 329 -11.03 4.25 1.08
CA SER A 329 -9.71 4.39 1.71
C SER A 329 -9.35 3.20 2.62
N GLY A 330 -10.25 2.21 2.72
CA GLY A 330 -10.12 1.06 3.61
C GLY A 330 -9.88 1.48 5.06
N ALA A 331 -9.07 0.71 5.78
CA ALA A 331 -8.72 1.04 7.16
C ALA A 331 -8.03 2.41 7.31
N GLY A 332 -7.33 2.89 6.26
CA GLY A 332 -6.70 4.21 6.28
C GLY A 332 -7.68 5.40 6.34
N ALA A 333 -8.99 5.19 6.15
CA ALA A 333 -10.00 6.21 6.43
C ALA A 333 -9.91 6.76 7.86
N LEU A 334 -9.52 5.91 8.82
CA LEU A 334 -9.28 6.34 10.20
C LEU A 334 -8.12 7.35 10.28
N CYS A 335 -7.01 7.07 9.60
CA CYS A 335 -5.84 7.95 9.56
C CYS A 335 -6.21 9.30 8.96
N ILE A 336 -6.92 9.28 7.82
CA ILE A 336 -7.32 10.48 7.08
C ILE A 336 -8.26 11.37 7.90
N THR A 337 -9.06 10.81 8.81
CA THR A 337 -9.96 11.60 9.67
C THR A 337 -9.22 12.67 10.46
N CYS A 338 -7.94 12.44 10.79
CA CYS A 338 -7.07 13.40 11.45
C CYS A 338 -6.00 14.01 10.51
N HIS A 339 -5.41 13.20 9.62
CA HIS A 339 -4.32 13.59 8.73
C HIS A 339 -4.83 14.17 7.41
N ASN A 340 -5.44 15.35 7.49
CA ASN A 340 -6.00 16.09 6.36
C ASN A 340 -5.73 17.60 6.48
N GLY A 341 -5.71 18.27 5.33
CA GLY A 341 -5.80 19.71 5.26
C GLY A 341 -7.11 20.20 5.86
N ARG A 342 -7.06 21.27 6.64
CA ARG A 342 -8.27 21.87 7.25
C ARG A 342 -8.74 23.13 6.56
N LYS A 343 -7.88 23.76 5.76
CA LYS A 343 -8.13 24.98 5.02
C LYS A 343 -7.52 24.85 3.63
N LEU A 344 -8.20 25.39 2.63
CA LEU A 344 -7.70 25.49 1.27
C LEU A 344 -7.04 26.86 1.07
N PRO A 345 -6.14 26.99 0.08
CA PRO A 345 -5.52 28.27 -0.23
C PRO A 345 -6.57 29.32 -0.57
N ASP A 346 -6.47 30.47 0.06
CA ASP A 346 -7.36 31.61 -0.10
C ASP A 346 -6.52 32.89 0.06
N PRO A 347 -6.11 33.57 -1.04
CA PRO A 347 -5.25 34.75 -0.97
C PRO A 347 -5.87 35.94 -0.23
N GLU A 348 -7.20 35.97 -0.07
CA GLU A 348 -7.89 37.04 0.67
C GLU A 348 -7.86 36.76 2.17
N LYS A 349 -8.14 35.52 2.58
CA LYS A 349 -8.18 35.13 4.01
C LYS A 349 -6.82 34.68 4.56
N LYS A 350 -5.88 34.40 3.67
CA LYS A 350 -4.52 33.93 3.92
C LYS A 350 -4.37 32.86 5.00
N PRO A 351 -5.17 31.77 4.97
CA PRO A 351 -4.93 30.67 5.88
C PRO A 351 -3.56 30.05 5.61
N ALA A 352 -2.89 29.59 6.67
CA ALA A 352 -1.78 28.66 6.54
C ALA A 352 -2.32 27.24 6.31
N PRO A 353 -1.58 26.39 5.56
CA PRO A 353 -1.93 24.98 5.44
C PRO A 353 -1.90 24.31 6.82
N HIS A 354 -2.79 23.35 7.05
CA HIS A 354 -2.77 22.61 8.31
C HIS A 354 -1.53 21.71 8.38
N ARG A 355 -0.97 21.55 9.59
CA ARG A 355 0.09 20.58 9.86
C ARG A 355 -0.50 19.17 9.74
N GLY A 356 0.15 18.29 9.00
CA GLY A 356 -0.36 16.96 8.67
C GLY A 356 -1.39 16.87 7.51
N PRO A 357 -1.13 17.49 6.34
CA PRO A 357 -2.02 17.43 5.18
C PRO A 357 -1.79 16.17 4.32
N GLN A 358 -1.43 15.03 4.93
CA GLN A 358 -0.97 13.85 4.18
C GLN A 358 -2.02 13.34 3.18
N PHE A 359 -3.30 13.35 3.55
CA PHE A 359 -4.37 12.97 2.63
C PHE A 359 -4.42 13.87 1.39
N ASP A 360 -4.23 15.17 1.58
CA ASP A 360 -4.32 16.16 0.53
C ASP A 360 -3.21 15.92 -0.49
N ILE A 361 -1.97 15.77 -0.05
CA ILE A 361 -0.85 15.43 -0.95
C ILE A 361 -1.06 14.05 -1.61
N LEU A 362 -1.45 13.03 -0.84
CA LEU A 362 -1.68 11.67 -1.37
C LEU A 362 -2.73 11.64 -2.49
N LYS A 363 -3.82 12.39 -2.33
CA LYS A 363 -4.86 12.53 -3.36
C LYS A 363 -4.57 13.65 -4.36
N GLY A 364 -3.44 14.33 -4.20
CA GLY A 364 -3.01 15.42 -5.06
C GLY A 364 -3.93 16.62 -5.01
N ILE A 365 -4.58 16.93 -3.89
CA ILE A 365 -5.50 18.06 -3.66
C ILE A 365 -4.88 19.05 -2.65
N GLY A 366 -5.63 20.09 -2.28
CA GLY A 366 -5.28 21.01 -1.17
C GLY A 366 -4.24 22.09 -1.49
N GLY A 367 -3.48 21.99 -2.58
CA GLY A 367 -2.51 23.01 -2.99
C GLY A 367 -3.10 24.17 -3.79
N ALA A 368 -2.41 25.30 -3.79
CA ALA A 368 -2.69 26.45 -4.65
C ALA A 368 -2.29 26.12 -6.09
N ARG A 369 -3.28 25.78 -6.92
CA ARG A 369 -3.07 25.31 -8.29
C ARG A 369 -3.16 26.44 -9.31
N VAL A 370 -2.40 26.29 -10.39
CA VAL A 370 -2.48 27.17 -11.56
C VAL A 370 -3.58 26.66 -12.50
N ALA A 371 -4.44 27.57 -12.95
CA ALA A 371 -5.50 27.23 -13.89
C ALA A 371 -4.93 26.71 -15.22
N GLY A 372 -5.51 25.63 -15.75
CA GLY A 372 -5.07 25.01 -17.01
C GLY A 372 -3.85 24.09 -16.90
N VAL A 373 -3.19 24.01 -15.73
CA VAL A 373 -2.12 23.03 -15.50
C VAL A 373 -2.72 21.69 -15.07
N ASN A 374 -2.21 20.61 -15.67
CA ASN A 374 -2.55 19.25 -15.24
C ASN A 374 -1.72 18.87 -14.01
N TYR A 375 -2.37 18.36 -12.98
CA TYR A 375 -1.74 17.91 -11.73
C TYR A 375 -1.91 16.40 -11.59
N PRO A 376 -0.92 15.58 -12.00
CA PRO A 376 -1.07 14.14 -12.01
C PRO A 376 -1.19 13.55 -10.60
N SER A 377 -1.98 12.51 -10.44
CA SER A 377 -2.05 11.72 -9.21
C SER A 377 -1.06 10.55 -9.22
N SER A 378 -0.68 10.08 -8.02
CA SER A 378 0.18 8.92 -7.84
C SER A 378 -0.61 7.62 -7.64
N PRO A 379 -0.13 6.48 -8.16
CA PRO A 379 -0.68 5.16 -7.84
C PRO A 379 -0.71 4.86 -6.33
N HIS A 380 0.13 5.50 -5.52
CA HIS A 380 0.10 5.32 -4.05
C HIS A 380 -1.25 5.71 -3.45
N GLY A 381 -1.95 6.70 -4.00
CA GLY A 381 -3.28 7.09 -3.56
C GLY A 381 -4.37 6.05 -3.82
N ALA A 382 -4.07 5.02 -4.62
CA ALA A 382 -4.97 3.91 -4.94
C ALA A 382 -4.61 2.61 -4.19
N ASN A 383 -3.60 2.63 -3.30
CA ASN A 383 -3.27 1.44 -2.51
C ASN A 383 -4.46 1.03 -1.61
N PRO A 384 -4.74 -0.28 -1.50
CA PRO A 384 -5.73 -0.77 -0.55
C PRO A 384 -5.33 -0.33 0.87
N ASP A 385 -6.32 0.01 1.70
CA ASP A 385 -6.12 0.55 3.04
C ASP A 385 -5.23 1.81 3.15
N THR A 386 -4.94 2.45 2.01
CA THR A 386 -4.20 3.72 1.87
C THR A 386 -2.98 3.83 2.78
N CYS A 387 -3.11 4.54 3.90
CA CYS A 387 -2.01 4.82 4.84
C CYS A 387 -1.48 3.54 5.51
N VAL A 388 -2.37 2.61 5.86
CA VAL A 388 -2.05 1.41 6.65
C VAL A 388 -1.08 0.50 5.89
N SER A 389 -1.25 0.40 4.56
CA SER A 389 -0.40 -0.42 3.69
C SER A 389 1.08 -0.06 3.75
N CYS A 390 1.42 1.20 4.05
CA CYS A 390 2.79 1.65 4.18
C CYS A 390 3.22 1.84 5.64
N HIS A 391 2.45 2.61 6.40
CA HIS A 391 2.83 3.05 7.74
C HIS A 391 2.71 1.95 8.81
N MET A 392 1.92 0.91 8.54
CA MET A 392 1.76 -0.25 9.41
C MET A 392 2.34 -1.53 8.79
N GLY A 393 3.35 -1.39 7.94
CA GLY A 393 4.12 -2.50 7.39
C GLY A 393 4.76 -3.38 8.48
N PRO A 394 5.29 -4.57 8.15
CA PRO A 394 5.81 -5.49 9.16
C PRO A 394 7.01 -4.91 9.92
N ASN A 395 6.94 -4.88 11.26
CA ASN A 395 8.02 -4.45 12.14
C ASN A 395 8.04 -5.31 13.41
N GLY A 396 9.11 -6.09 13.60
CA GLY A 396 9.23 -6.98 14.77
C GLY A 396 8.18 -8.11 14.80
N GLY A 397 7.72 -8.57 13.63
CA GLY A 397 6.73 -9.65 13.51
C GLY A 397 5.27 -9.23 13.72
N VAL A 398 5.00 -7.93 13.91
CA VAL A 398 3.66 -7.34 14.03
C VAL A 398 3.49 -6.17 13.06
N PRO A 399 2.26 -5.71 12.77
CA PRO A 399 2.05 -4.44 12.09
C PRO A 399 2.71 -3.29 12.87
N ASN A 400 3.40 -2.41 12.18
CA ASN A 400 4.17 -1.33 12.78
C ASN A 400 3.27 -0.28 13.47
N HIS A 401 3.24 -0.27 14.80
CA HIS A 401 2.52 0.73 15.60
C HIS A 401 3.40 1.92 16.02
N THR A 402 4.61 2.03 15.48
CA THR A 402 5.33 3.32 15.51
C THR A 402 4.75 4.29 14.48
N PHE A 403 4.04 3.75 13.48
CA PHE A 403 3.49 4.44 12.30
C PHE A 403 4.53 5.15 11.42
N ARG A 404 5.82 5.00 11.74
CA ARG A 404 6.93 5.56 10.96
C ARG A 404 7.34 4.58 9.89
N ILE A 405 7.52 5.06 8.66
CA ILE A 405 8.23 4.31 7.64
C ILE A 405 9.69 4.16 8.07
N LEU A 406 10.21 2.93 8.02
CA LEU A 406 11.61 2.66 8.35
C LEU A 406 12.41 2.53 7.06
N ASP A 407 13.43 3.36 6.87
CA ASP A 407 14.31 3.27 5.71
C ASP A 407 15.38 2.19 5.91
N THR A 408 14.94 0.94 5.87
CA THR A 408 15.83 -0.23 5.93
C THR A 408 15.47 -1.16 4.78
N PRO A 409 16.43 -1.92 4.22
CA PRO A 409 16.15 -2.82 3.11
C PRO A 409 15.01 -3.82 3.40
N ALA A 410 14.98 -4.37 4.62
CA ALA A 410 13.94 -5.32 5.01
C ALA A 410 12.54 -4.69 5.08
N TYR A 411 12.42 -3.47 5.62
CA TYR A 411 11.13 -2.78 5.72
C TYR A 411 10.67 -2.27 4.35
N ALA A 412 11.58 -1.71 3.56
CA ALA A 412 11.31 -1.23 2.20
C ALA A 412 10.82 -2.38 1.31
N GLU A 413 11.50 -3.53 1.31
CA GLU A 413 11.05 -4.70 0.54
C GLU A 413 9.70 -5.24 1.06
N ALA A 414 9.53 -5.38 2.37
CA ALA A 414 8.29 -5.92 2.94
C ALA A 414 7.06 -5.03 2.68
N THR A 415 7.27 -3.72 2.60
CA THR A 415 6.20 -2.72 2.48
C THR A 415 5.94 -2.33 1.03
N CYS A 416 7.00 -2.12 0.25
CA CYS A 416 6.95 -1.57 -1.10
C CYS A 416 7.18 -2.65 -2.18
N GLY A 417 7.80 -3.79 -1.85
CA GLY A 417 8.32 -4.79 -2.78
C GLY A 417 7.28 -5.43 -3.72
N LYS A 418 5.99 -5.37 -3.35
CA LYS A 418 4.88 -5.79 -4.22
C LYS A 418 4.83 -4.98 -5.53
N CYS A 419 5.20 -3.70 -5.48
CA CYS A 419 5.21 -2.80 -6.64
C CYS A 419 6.64 -2.35 -7.01
N HIS A 420 7.53 -2.29 -6.02
CA HIS A 420 8.92 -1.86 -6.15
C HIS A 420 9.86 -3.00 -5.72
N SER A 421 9.89 -4.10 -6.49
CA SER A 421 10.68 -5.27 -6.12
C SER A 421 12.18 -4.96 -6.04
N GLY A 422 12.83 -5.44 -4.98
CA GLY A 422 14.26 -5.22 -4.73
C GLY A 422 14.59 -3.84 -4.16
N LEU A 423 13.59 -3.13 -3.62
CA LEU A 423 13.79 -1.80 -3.09
C LEU A 423 14.54 -1.84 -1.75
N THR A 424 15.70 -1.20 -1.69
CA THR A 424 16.54 -1.16 -0.48
C THR A 424 16.42 0.13 0.31
N THR A 425 15.82 1.17 -0.27
CA THR A 425 15.56 2.46 0.36
C THR A 425 14.23 3.04 -0.13
N ILE A 426 13.53 3.77 0.73
CA ILE A 426 12.30 4.49 0.38
C ILE A 426 12.58 5.71 -0.51
N ASN A 427 13.82 6.21 -0.48
CA ASN A 427 14.29 7.29 -1.33
C ASN A 427 14.71 6.77 -2.71
N ARG A 428 13.76 6.14 -3.41
CA ARG A 428 14.00 5.54 -4.73
C ARG A 428 14.46 6.61 -5.72
N GLY A 429 15.39 6.24 -6.60
CA GLY A 429 15.86 7.09 -7.71
C GLY A 429 14.70 7.75 -8.46
N ALA A 430 14.79 9.07 -8.59
CA ALA A 430 13.87 9.88 -9.35
C ALA A 430 13.97 9.58 -10.84
N LEU A 431 13.00 10.08 -11.62
CA LEU A 431 12.99 9.90 -13.07
C LEU A 431 13.77 10.98 -13.82
N ALA A 432 14.09 12.08 -13.15
CA ALA A 432 14.78 13.23 -13.71
C ALA A 432 15.24 14.13 -12.56
N ASP A 433 16.13 15.05 -12.90
CA ASP A 433 16.56 16.21 -12.11
C ASP A 433 15.41 17.23 -12.10
N TYR A 434 14.74 17.38 -10.98
CA TYR A 434 13.55 18.21 -10.80
C TYR A 434 13.84 19.56 -10.14
N ASP A 435 15.00 19.72 -9.51
CA ASP A 435 15.42 20.96 -8.83
C ASP A 435 16.45 21.77 -9.63
N GLY A 436 17.06 21.16 -10.65
CA GLY A 436 17.96 21.77 -11.61
C GLY A 436 19.44 21.76 -11.21
N ASP A 437 19.83 20.92 -10.25
CA ASP A 437 21.21 20.86 -9.74
C ASP A 437 22.18 20.05 -10.65
N LYS A 438 21.66 19.44 -11.72
CA LYS A 438 22.34 18.58 -12.70
C LYS A 438 22.66 17.17 -12.21
N VAL A 439 22.09 16.75 -11.08
CA VAL A 439 22.19 15.41 -10.52
C VAL A 439 20.79 14.79 -10.53
N VAL A 440 20.70 13.49 -10.82
CA VAL A 440 19.44 12.75 -10.64
C VAL A 440 19.59 11.90 -9.38
N GLU A 441 18.90 12.30 -8.32
CA GLU A 441 18.99 11.72 -6.99
C GLU A 441 17.76 10.85 -6.66
N GLY A 442 17.57 10.53 -5.39
CA GLY A 442 16.34 9.94 -4.90
C GLY A 442 15.20 10.97 -4.89
N ILE A 443 13.96 10.51 -5.06
CA ILE A 443 12.79 11.40 -5.15
C ILE A 443 12.62 12.33 -3.93
N GLN A 444 13.06 11.92 -2.74
CA GLN A 444 13.01 12.76 -1.57
C GLN A 444 14.05 13.88 -1.59
N ASP A 445 15.21 13.63 -2.21
CA ASP A 445 16.27 14.64 -2.31
C ASP A 445 15.91 15.67 -3.38
N GLU A 446 15.45 15.23 -4.54
CA GLU A 446 14.89 16.10 -5.60
C GLU A 446 13.80 17.06 -5.06
N VAL A 447 12.89 16.54 -4.23
CA VAL A 447 11.82 17.36 -3.65
C VAL A 447 12.37 18.32 -2.58
N LYS A 448 13.37 17.91 -1.78
CA LYS A 448 14.02 18.81 -0.82
C LYS A 448 14.77 19.94 -1.53
N GLY A 449 15.50 19.63 -2.60
CA GLY A 449 16.18 20.64 -3.38
C GLY A 449 15.20 21.59 -4.06
N LEU A 450 14.10 21.07 -4.60
CA LEU A 450 13.04 21.91 -5.17
C LEU A 450 12.33 22.80 -4.12
N LEU A 451 12.13 22.30 -2.89
CA LEU A 451 11.67 23.11 -1.76
C LEU A 451 12.67 24.24 -1.47
N ALA A 452 13.96 23.94 -1.41
CA ALA A 452 15.01 24.94 -1.16
C ALA A 452 15.06 26.00 -2.27
N VAL A 453 14.94 25.60 -3.54
CA VAL A 453 14.90 26.53 -4.69
C VAL A 453 13.67 27.45 -4.62
N LEU A 454 12.51 26.92 -4.21
CA LEU A 454 11.31 27.73 -4.00
C LEU A 454 11.44 28.65 -2.79
N GLU A 455 12.01 28.18 -1.68
CA GLU A 455 12.24 28.97 -0.47
C GLU A 455 13.14 30.18 -0.76
N GLU A 456 14.23 30.00 -1.51
CA GLU A 456 15.10 31.11 -1.92
C GLU A 456 14.40 32.10 -2.85
N ALA A 457 13.53 31.62 -3.76
CA ALA A 457 12.71 32.51 -4.59
C ALA A 457 11.69 33.31 -3.77
N ILE A 458 11.09 32.69 -2.74
CA ILE A 458 10.20 33.36 -1.78
C ILE A 458 10.97 34.45 -1.03
N LYS A 459 12.14 34.12 -0.44
CA LYS A 459 12.98 35.09 0.28
C LYS A 459 13.39 36.26 -0.60
N ALA A 460 13.76 35.99 -1.86
CA ALA A 460 14.09 37.05 -2.81
C ALA A 460 12.89 37.96 -3.09
N LYS A 461 11.69 37.39 -3.25
CA LYS A 461 10.46 38.18 -3.47
C LYS A 461 10.05 38.98 -2.24
N GLU A 462 10.19 38.41 -1.06
CA GLU A 462 9.94 39.10 0.20
C GLU A 462 10.90 40.28 0.40
N ALA A 463 12.19 40.09 0.09
CA ALA A 463 13.19 41.15 0.14
C ALA A 463 12.92 42.27 -0.87
N GLU A 464 12.52 41.94 -2.11
CA GLU A 464 12.09 42.92 -3.14
C GLU A 464 10.94 43.79 -2.63
N LEU A 465 9.98 43.19 -1.91
CA LEU A 465 8.81 43.86 -1.38
C LEU A 465 9.05 44.53 -0.02
N GLY A 466 10.21 44.33 0.61
CA GLY A 466 10.51 44.85 1.94
C GLY A 466 9.64 44.25 3.05
N VAL A 467 9.20 43.01 2.87
CA VAL A 467 8.36 42.27 3.84
C VAL A 467 9.05 41.01 4.33
N LYS A 468 8.52 40.41 5.39
CA LYS A 468 8.91 39.08 5.88
C LYS A 468 7.67 38.28 6.24
N GLY A 469 7.55 37.09 5.67
CA GLY A 469 6.44 36.17 5.92
C GLY A 469 6.61 35.33 7.19
N GLY A 470 5.50 34.82 7.70
CA GLY A 470 5.46 33.80 8.73
C GLY A 470 4.05 33.34 9.09
N GLU A 471 3.94 32.17 9.72
CA GLU A 471 2.69 31.66 10.28
C GLU A 471 2.39 32.30 11.64
N ASN A 472 1.15 32.74 11.84
CA ASN A 472 0.60 33.16 13.12
C ASN A 472 -0.78 32.51 13.32
N HIS A 473 -0.89 31.59 14.29
CA HIS A 473 -2.14 30.92 14.68
C HIS A 473 -2.96 30.33 13.51
N GLY A 474 -2.30 29.71 12.53
CA GLY A 474 -2.96 29.09 11.36
C GLY A 474 -3.36 30.08 10.26
N SER A 475 -2.71 31.24 10.21
CA SER A 475 -2.78 32.24 9.15
C SER A 475 -1.37 32.64 8.72
N LEU A 476 -1.19 32.92 7.44
CA LEU A 476 0.05 33.48 6.88
C LEU A 476 -0.02 35.01 6.95
N GLU A 477 1.00 35.61 7.54
CA GLU A 477 1.13 37.04 7.72
C GLU A 477 2.47 37.52 7.18
N TRP A 478 2.48 38.72 6.59
CA TRP A 478 3.69 39.41 6.16
C TRP A 478 3.82 40.72 6.90
N LYS A 479 5.02 41.03 7.38
CA LYS A 479 5.31 42.26 8.13
C LYS A 479 6.40 43.07 7.45
N ASP A 480 6.26 44.39 7.44
CA ASP A 480 7.31 45.30 7.00
C ASP A 480 8.44 45.44 8.04
N ALA A 481 9.46 46.24 7.73
CA ALA A 481 10.59 46.49 8.63
C ALA A 481 10.20 47.12 9.99
N SER A 482 9.03 47.75 10.08
CA SER A 482 8.50 48.32 11.33
C SER A 482 7.70 47.29 12.16
N GLY A 483 7.49 46.09 11.63
CA GLY A 483 6.70 45.04 12.24
C GLY A 483 5.19 45.14 11.96
N LYS A 484 4.77 46.06 11.09
CA LYS A 484 3.36 46.25 10.72
C LYS A 484 2.95 45.22 9.67
N VAL A 485 1.77 44.62 9.85
CA VAL A 485 1.20 43.67 8.89
C VAL A 485 0.90 44.35 7.55
N VAL A 486 1.27 43.69 6.45
CA VAL A 486 1.06 44.12 5.08
C VAL A 486 -0.05 43.27 4.45
N ASP A 487 -1.21 43.88 4.22
CA ASP A 487 -2.40 43.18 3.75
C ASP A 487 -2.42 42.89 2.25
N ASN A 488 -1.67 43.64 1.44
CA ASN A 488 -1.70 43.53 -0.03
C ASN A 488 -0.43 42.89 -0.60
N VAL A 489 -0.12 41.67 -0.17
CA VAL A 489 0.95 40.89 -0.80
C VAL A 489 0.46 40.25 -2.11
N PRO A 490 1.35 40.04 -3.11
CA PRO A 490 0.97 39.36 -4.34
C PRO A 490 0.39 37.97 -4.08
N THR A 491 -0.62 37.58 -4.86
CA THR A 491 -1.26 36.25 -4.75
C THR A 491 -0.25 35.13 -5.00
N GLU A 492 0.71 35.35 -5.89
CA GLU A 492 1.76 34.40 -6.24
C GLU A 492 2.70 34.14 -5.06
N LEU A 493 2.99 35.16 -4.25
CA LEU A 493 3.77 35.01 -3.01
C LEU A 493 3.00 34.19 -1.97
N TYR A 494 1.73 34.51 -1.74
CA TYR A 494 0.87 33.71 -0.85
C TYR A 494 0.80 32.24 -1.30
N ASN A 495 0.53 32.00 -2.58
CA ASN A 495 0.40 30.65 -3.12
C ASN A 495 1.72 29.87 -3.05
N ALA A 496 2.86 30.53 -3.27
CA ALA A 496 4.18 29.92 -3.13
C ALA A 496 4.47 29.50 -1.68
N VAL A 497 4.27 30.39 -0.71
CA VAL A 497 4.45 30.08 0.72
C VAL A 497 3.48 28.98 1.17
N PHE A 498 2.22 29.06 0.75
CA PHE A 498 1.22 28.03 1.08
C PHE A 498 1.65 26.65 0.57
N ASN A 499 2.09 26.54 -0.69
CA ASN A 499 2.49 25.27 -1.26
C ASN A 499 3.81 24.75 -0.68
N LEU A 500 4.77 25.63 -0.38
CA LEU A 500 6.00 25.29 0.34
C LEU A 500 5.64 24.63 1.69
N GLU A 501 4.90 25.34 2.54
CA GLU A 501 4.50 24.85 3.85
C GLU A 501 3.61 23.60 3.76
N LEU A 502 2.73 23.48 2.75
CA LEU A 502 1.89 22.30 2.56
C LEU A 502 2.73 21.04 2.34
N VAL A 503 3.74 21.13 1.46
CA VAL A 503 4.61 20.00 1.13
C VAL A 503 5.59 19.70 2.27
N GLU A 504 6.10 20.72 2.97
CA GLU A 504 6.92 20.51 4.17
C GLU A 504 6.13 19.83 5.28
N ASN A 505 4.90 20.28 5.54
CA ASN A 505 4.03 19.73 6.58
C ASN A 505 3.51 18.31 6.25
N ASP A 506 3.48 17.93 4.97
CA ASP A 506 3.23 16.54 4.56
C ASP A 506 4.35 15.61 5.03
N GLY A 507 5.61 16.05 4.91
CA GLY A 507 6.78 15.39 5.44
C GLY A 507 7.18 14.09 4.72
N SER A 508 6.49 13.69 3.64
CA SER A 508 6.90 12.53 2.84
C SER A 508 8.03 12.85 1.87
N HIS A 509 8.32 14.14 1.66
CA HIS A 509 9.22 14.64 0.63
C HIS A 509 8.88 14.03 -0.75
N GLY A 510 7.60 14.08 -1.11
CA GLY A 510 7.12 13.62 -2.41
C GLY A 510 6.73 12.14 -2.51
N VAL A 511 7.07 11.28 -1.54
CA VAL A 511 6.71 9.85 -1.63
C VAL A 511 5.20 9.64 -1.74
N HIS A 512 4.37 10.42 -1.03
CA HIS A 512 2.91 10.27 -1.13
C HIS A 512 2.40 10.52 -2.55
N ASN A 513 2.90 11.55 -3.24
CA ASN A 513 2.52 11.84 -4.60
C ASN A 513 3.60 12.63 -5.36
N PRO A 514 4.60 11.94 -5.94
CA PRO A 514 5.78 12.62 -6.47
C PRO A 514 5.48 13.43 -7.73
N ALA A 515 4.52 13.00 -8.55
CA ALA A 515 4.11 13.75 -9.72
C ALA A 515 3.42 15.05 -9.33
N TYR A 516 2.46 14.99 -8.40
CA TYR A 516 1.76 16.17 -7.91
C TYR A 516 2.69 17.18 -7.26
N VAL A 517 3.54 16.73 -6.33
CA VAL A 517 4.42 17.62 -5.54
C VAL A 517 5.42 18.34 -6.43
N VAL A 518 6.08 17.63 -7.35
CA VAL A 518 7.03 18.24 -8.29
C VAL A 518 6.33 19.29 -9.15
N THR A 519 5.19 18.94 -9.77
CA THR A 519 4.43 19.91 -10.58
C THR A 519 3.97 21.10 -9.74
N LEU A 520 3.48 20.88 -8.51
CA LEU A 520 3.02 21.95 -7.62
C LEU A 520 4.13 22.95 -7.29
N LEU A 521 5.30 22.46 -6.90
CA LEU A 521 6.43 23.32 -6.52
C LEU A 521 7.05 24.02 -7.72
N GLN A 522 7.23 23.34 -8.86
CA GLN A 522 7.73 23.97 -10.09
C GLN A 522 6.79 25.06 -10.59
N GLN A 523 5.47 24.85 -10.52
CA GLN A 523 4.50 25.87 -10.89
C GLN A 523 4.46 27.02 -9.89
N SER A 524 4.60 26.76 -8.58
CA SER A 524 4.76 27.82 -7.58
C SER A 524 5.97 28.70 -7.88
N TYR A 525 7.12 28.10 -8.19
CA TYR A 525 8.33 28.84 -8.59
C TYR A 525 8.07 29.68 -9.84
N ARG A 526 7.45 29.08 -10.86
CA ARG A 526 7.15 29.76 -12.13
C ARG A 526 6.21 30.94 -11.95
N GLN A 527 5.13 30.80 -11.18
CA GLN A 527 4.21 31.90 -10.91
C GLN A 527 4.90 33.02 -10.14
N LEU A 528 5.75 32.67 -9.17
CA LEU A 528 6.44 33.65 -8.33
C LEU A 528 7.51 34.44 -9.09
N THR A 529 8.26 33.77 -9.99
CA THR A 529 9.45 34.34 -10.63
C THR A 529 9.25 34.71 -12.10
N GLY A 530 8.19 34.24 -12.73
CA GLY A 530 7.93 34.39 -14.16
C GLY A 530 8.76 33.47 -15.07
N ARG A 531 9.53 32.53 -14.51
CA ARG A 531 10.40 31.61 -15.27
C ARG A 531 10.33 30.19 -14.70
N ASP A 532 10.61 29.20 -15.54
CA ASP A 532 10.74 27.81 -15.06
C ASP A 532 11.95 27.66 -14.11
N VAL A 533 11.93 26.61 -13.29
CA VAL A 533 13.05 26.28 -12.39
C VAL A 533 14.32 26.10 -13.24
N PRO A 534 15.38 26.89 -13.01
CA PRO A 534 16.56 26.87 -13.87
C PRO A 534 17.24 25.49 -13.87
N GLY A 535 17.46 24.92 -15.06
CA GLY A 535 18.17 23.63 -15.20
C GLY A 535 17.30 22.39 -14.96
N ALA A 536 16.14 22.53 -14.32
CA ALA A 536 15.27 21.42 -13.99
C ALA A 536 14.51 20.87 -15.21
N VAL A 537 14.21 19.57 -15.15
CA VAL A 537 13.21 18.94 -16.01
C VAL A 537 11.82 19.29 -15.50
N ILE A 538 11.05 20.01 -16.32
CA ILE A 538 9.70 20.47 -15.96
C ILE A 538 8.67 19.38 -16.21
N ARG A 539 7.73 19.23 -15.27
CA ARG A 539 6.58 18.31 -15.36
C ARG A 539 5.27 18.93 -15.79
#